data_AF-A0A967BG40-F1
#
_entry.id   AF-A0A967BG40-F1
#
_cell.length_a   1.000
_cell.length_b   1.000
_cell.length_c   1.000
_cell.angle_alpha   90.00
_cell.angle_beta   90.00
_cell.angle_gamma   90.00
#
_symmetry.space_group_name_H-M   'P 1'
#
loop_
_entity.id
_entity.type
_entity.pdbx_description
1 polymer ?
#
loop_
_entity_poly.entity_id
_entity_poly.type
_entity_poly.pdbx_seq_one_letter_code
_entity_poly.pdbx_strand_id
1 'polypeptide(L)' 'LDLSDHIRELILERRPASEIKRAAREEGMTFLRESALERVYEGVTTLREINKVTFVE' A
#
# COMPACT_ATOMS: atom_id res chain seq x y z
N LEU A 1 7.38 2.06 -11.95
CA LEU A 1 6.71 3.03 -11.05
C LEU A 1 6.00 3.99 -11.96
N ASP A 2 4.91 3.51 -12.57
CA ASP A 2 4.13 4.32 -13.48
C ASP A 2 3.02 4.97 -12.66
N LEU A 3 3.03 6.30 -12.65
CA LEU A 3 1.96 7.09 -12.06
C LEU A 3 0.83 7.15 -13.08
N SER A 4 -0.32 6.54 -12.78
CA SER A 4 -1.49 6.68 -13.62
C SER A 4 -1.93 8.14 -13.71
N ASP A 5 -2.61 8.49 -14.80
CA ASP A 5 -3.15 9.84 -14.97
C ASP A 5 -4.17 10.17 -13.87
N HIS A 6 -4.92 9.17 -13.40
CA HIS A 6 -5.87 9.36 -12.28
C HIS A 6 -5.17 9.75 -10.98
N ILE A 7 -4.11 9.02 -10.56
CA ILE A 7 -3.35 9.40 -9.36
C ILE A 7 -2.65 10.75 -9.55
N ARG A 8 -2.18 11.06 -10.76
CA ARG A 8 -1.57 12.36 -11.09
C ARG A 8 -2.56 13.51 -10.87
N GLU A 9 -3.79 13.36 -11.32
CA GLU A 9 -4.86 14.35 -11.11
C GLU A 9 -5.12 14.57 -9.62
N LEU A 10 -5.28 13.48 -8.84
CA LEU A 10 -5.51 13.59 -7.39
C LEU A 10 -4.37 14.34 -6.66
N ILE A 11 -3.13 14.15 -7.11
CA ILE A 11 -1.96 14.88 -6.58
C ILE A 11 -2.03 16.36 -6.96
N LEU A 12 -2.32 16.69 -8.21
CA LEU A 12 -2.43 18.07 -8.69
C LEU A 12 -3.55 18.84 -7.99
N GLU A 13 -4.67 18.16 -7.72
CA GLU A 13 -5.81 18.68 -6.95
C GLU A 13 -5.55 18.75 -5.44
N ARG A 14 -4.39 18.27 -4.96
CA ARG A 14 -4.02 18.21 -3.53
C ARG A 14 -5.06 17.49 -2.69
N ARG A 15 -5.63 16.40 -3.23
CA ARG A 15 -6.57 15.56 -2.50
C ARG A 15 -5.91 14.96 -1.26
N PRO A 16 -6.68 14.66 -0.20
CA PRO A 16 -6.14 14.02 0.99
C PRO A 16 -5.39 12.73 0.66
N ALA A 17 -4.29 12.46 1.38
CA ALA A 17 -3.50 11.24 1.16
C ALA A 17 -4.31 9.94 1.31
N SER A 18 -5.38 9.95 2.11
CA SER A 18 -6.30 8.81 2.23
C SER A 18 -7.07 8.52 0.94
N GLU A 19 -7.45 9.55 0.18
CA GLU A 19 -8.11 9.38 -1.11
C GLU A 19 -7.14 8.86 -2.17
N ILE A 20 -5.93 9.41 -2.22
CA ILE A 20 -4.86 8.93 -3.11
C ILE A 20 -4.53 7.47 -2.80
N LYS A 21 -4.43 7.11 -1.51
CA LYS A 21 -4.19 5.73 -1.06
C LYS A 21 -5.32 4.80 -1.51
N ARG A 22 -6.58 5.22 -1.39
CA ARG A 22 -7.72 4.41 -1.85
C ARG A 22 -7.70 4.21 -3.36
N ALA A 23 -7.50 5.27 -4.14
CA ALA A 23 -7.41 5.19 -5.60
C ALA A 23 -6.27 4.26 -6.03
N ALA A 24 -5.10 4.36 -5.39
CA ALA A 24 -3.98 3.46 -5.69
C ALA A 24 -4.33 1.99 -5.42
N ARG A 25 -5.08 1.71 -4.34
CA ARG A 25 -5.58 0.36 -4.04
C ARG A 25 -6.54 -0.16 -5.11
N GLU A 26 -7.47 0.69 -5.55
CA GLU A 26 -8.46 0.36 -6.59
C GLU A 26 -7.79 0.09 -7.94
N GLU A 27 -6.67 0.78 -8.23
CA GLU A 27 -5.83 0.54 -9.41
C GLU A 27 -4.92 -0.70 -9.29
N GLY A 28 -5.01 -1.46 -8.19
CA GLY A 28 -4.27 -2.71 -8.01
C GLY A 28 -2.91 -2.56 -7.33
N MET A 29 -2.62 -1.43 -6.69
CA MET A 29 -1.43 -1.30 -5.85
C MET A 29 -1.57 -2.19 -4.60
N THR A 30 -0.67 -3.15 -4.47
CA THR A 30 -0.51 -3.93 -3.23
C THR A 30 0.25 -3.11 -2.19
N PHE A 31 -0.30 -2.96 -0.99
CA PHE A 31 0.41 -2.26 0.09
C PHE A 31 1.51 -3.13 0.70
N LEU A 32 2.52 -2.46 1.26
CA LEU A 32 3.66 -3.13 1.89
C LEU A 32 3.23 -4.11 2.98
N ARG A 33 2.21 -3.77 3.78
CA ARG A 33 1.72 -4.67 4.82
C ARG A 33 0.98 -5.89 4.27
N GLU A 34 0.22 -5.72 3.20
CA GLU A 34 -0.50 -6.83 2.55
C GLU A 34 0.50 -7.83 1.97
N SER A 35 1.48 -7.34 1.21
CA SER A 35 2.59 -8.15 0.72
C SER A 35 3.38 -8.81 1.86
N ALA A 36 3.58 -8.11 2.99
CA ALA A 36 4.25 -8.69 4.15
C ALA A 36 3.42 -9.82 4.80
N LEU A 37 2.09 -9.70 4.84
CA LEU A 37 1.20 -10.74 5.34
C LEU A 37 1.20 -11.98 4.45
N GLU A 38 1.21 -11.82 3.13
CA GLU A 38 1.38 -12.94 2.18
C GLU A 38 2.66 -13.73 2.48
N ARG A 39 3.77 -13.01 2.69
CA ARG A 39 5.05 -13.65 3.08
C ARG A 39 4.99 -14.36 4.44
N VAL A 40 4.14 -13.94 5.37
CA VAL A 40 3.89 -14.67 6.62
C VAL A 40 3.15 -15.97 6.34
N TYR A 41 2.12 -15.94 5.49
CA TYR A 41 1.37 -17.14 5.12
C TYR A 41 2.22 -18.16 4.36
N GLU A 42 3.18 -17.70 3.57
CA GLU A 42 4.18 -18.54 2.90
C GLU A 42 5.28 -19.08 3.85
N GLY A 43 5.29 -18.66 5.11
CA GLY A 43 6.30 -19.08 6.11
C GLY A 43 7.68 -18.44 5.91
N VAL A 44 7.78 -17.37 5.11
CA VAL A 44 9.04 -16.67 4.80
C VAL A 44 9.46 -15.70 5.91
N THR A 45 8.49 -15.13 6.65
CA THR A 45 8.72 -14.17 7.73
C THR A 45 7.71 -14.36 8.85
N THR A 46 7.93 -13.73 10.01
CA THR A 46 7.00 -13.81 11.15
C THR A 46 6.14 -12.55 11.30
N LEU A 47 4.96 -12.69 11.94
CA LEU A 47 4.11 -11.54 12.34
C LEU A 47 4.89 -10.50 13.17
N ARG A 48 5.81 -10.98 14.03
CA ARG A 48 6.65 -10.12 14.86
C ARG A 48 7.62 -9.28 14.03
N GLU A 49 8.17 -9.84 12.95
CA GLU A 49 9.07 -9.11 12.05
C GLU A 49 8.31 -8.08 11.22
N ILE A 50 7.17 -8.44 10.63
CA ILE A 50 6.42 -7.49 9.80
C ILE A 50 5.90 -6.31 10.63
N ASN A 51 5.55 -6.52 11.91
CA ASN A 51 5.09 -5.44 12.79
C ASN A 51 6.21 -4.45 13.17
N LYS A 52 7.49 -4.79 12.96
CA LYS A 52 8.61 -3.85 13.16
C LYS A 52 8.82 -2.92 11.97
N VAL A 53 8.42 -3.35 10.78
CA VAL A 53 8.73 -2.65 9.51
C VAL A 53 7.48 -2.14 8.79
N THR A 54 6.29 -2.56 9.22
CA THR A 54 5.00 -2.11 8.69
C THR A 54 4.08 -1.70 9.83
N PHE A 55 3.27 -0.67 9.60
CA PHE A 55 2.27 -0.22 10.57
C PHE A 55 1.10 -1.19 10.62
N VAL A 56 0.68 -1.57 11.83
CA VAL A 56 -0.62 -2.20 12.06
C VAL A 56 -1.64 -1.06 11.97
N GLU A 57 -2.34 -0.93 10.85
CA GLU A 57 -3.51 -0.04 10.74
C GLU A 57 -4.69 -0.62 11.52
#